data_AF-A0A6G1BMX2-F1
#
_entry.id   AF-A0A6G1BMX2-F1
#
_cell.length_a   1.000
_cell.length_b   1.000
_cell.length_c   1.000
_cell.angle_alpha   90.00
_cell.angle_beta   90.00
_cell.angle_gamma   90.00
#
_symmetry.space_group_name_H-M   'P 1'
#
loop_
_entity.id
_entity.type
_entity.pdbx_description
1 polymer ?
#
loop_
_entity_poly.entity_id
_entity_poly.type
_entity_poly.pdbx_seq_one_letter_code
_entity_poly.pdbx_strand_id
1 'polypeptide(L)'
;MECLWLYRGVSIIDAGRELRFIDVARHDGLGFQPLKRGTGFTVACYTLMFGERNRHQRRRAMESEDYKITSDELWSLNTPECLPRSVLMFPQVNIDRPHVVHFLVPELRYVIKKIWVVAIDMDTKTVEGLKTEDANLTYAKSEFPVLPPH
;
A
#
# COMPACT_ATOMS: atom_id res chain seq x y z
N MET A 1 -16.50 2.78 15.48
CA MET A 1 -16.49 3.74 14.34
C MET A 1 -15.74 3.07 13.22
N GLU A 2 -16.45 2.64 12.18
CA GLU A 2 -15.90 1.97 11.01
C GLU A 2 -15.27 3.03 10.09
N CYS A 3 -13.94 3.06 9.98
CA CYS A 3 -13.25 3.98 9.08
C CYS A 3 -13.21 3.39 7.67
N LEU A 4 -14.04 3.93 6.76
CA LEU A 4 -14.29 3.36 5.43
C LEU A 4 -13.33 3.85 4.32
N TRP A 5 -12.34 4.69 4.63
CA TRP A 5 -11.33 5.09 3.64
C TRP A 5 -10.14 4.15 3.71
N LEU A 6 -10.12 3.23 2.74
CA LEU A 6 -9.17 2.15 2.63
C LEU A 6 -8.46 2.21 1.27
N TYR A 7 -7.13 2.13 1.28
CA TYR A 7 -6.40 1.73 0.07
C TYR A 7 -6.24 0.21 0.11
N ARG A 8 -6.84 -0.48 -0.85
CA ARG A 8 -6.74 -1.94 -0.97
C ARG A 8 -6.00 -2.33 -2.23
N GLY A 9 -5.04 -3.23 -2.07
CA GLY A 9 -4.33 -3.91 -3.14
C GLY A 9 -4.65 -5.40 -3.09
N VAL A 10 -4.71 -6.03 -4.26
CA VAL A 10 -4.84 -7.48 -4.38
C VAL A 10 -3.75 -8.01 -5.30
N SER A 11 -3.15 -9.13 -4.93
CA SER A 11 -2.13 -9.78 -5.75
C SER A 11 -2.34 -11.28 -5.75
N ILE A 12 -2.21 -11.86 -6.93
CA ILE A 12 -2.24 -13.31 -7.11
C ILE A 12 -0.81 -13.80 -6.93
N ILE A 13 -0.61 -14.71 -5.98
CA ILE A 13 0.66 -15.35 -5.71
C ILE A 13 0.51 -16.88 -5.80
N ASP A 14 1.63 -17.58 -5.66
CA ASP A 14 1.71 -19.05 -5.73
C ASP A 14 0.96 -19.64 -6.95
N ALA A 15 1.27 -19.13 -8.14
CA ALA A 15 0.68 -19.57 -9.41
C ALA A 15 -0.86 -19.57 -9.46
N GLY A 16 -1.52 -18.71 -8.68
CA GLY A 16 -2.98 -18.61 -8.66
C GLY A 16 -3.68 -19.39 -7.54
N ARG A 17 -2.93 -19.99 -6.62
CA ARG A 17 -3.50 -20.70 -5.46
C ARG A 17 -3.78 -19.78 -4.28
N GLU A 18 -3.17 -18.60 -4.26
CA GLU A 18 -3.25 -17.66 -3.16
C GLU A 18 -3.55 -16.24 -3.67
N LEU A 19 -4.45 -15.55 -2.96
CA LEU A 19 -4.67 -14.12 -3.12
C LEU A 19 -4.22 -13.42 -1.85
N ARG A 20 -3.27 -12.48 -1.98
CA ARG A 20 -2.96 -11.54 -0.89
C ARG A 20 -3.72 -10.25 -1.07
N PHE A 21 -4.38 -9.82 -0.01
CA PHE A 21 -5.01 -8.52 0.12
C PHE A 21 -4.18 -7.69 1.09
N ILE A 22 -3.83 -6.49 0.69
CA ILE A 22 -3.21 -5.50 1.56
C ILE A 22 -4.16 -4.33 1.72
N ASP A 23 -4.46 -4.02 2.96
CA ASP A 23 -5.41 -3.02 3.39
C ASP A 23 -4.70 -1.92 4.14
N VAL A 24 -4.81 -0.67 3.68
CA VAL A 24 -4.36 0.50 4.43
C VAL A 24 -5.57 1.29 4.89
N ALA A 25 -5.94 1.12 6.16
CA ALA A 25 -7.06 1.80 6.81
C ALA A 25 -6.57 3.07 7.50
N ARG A 26 -7.09 4.23 7.08
CA ARG A 26 -6.80 5.51 7.73
C ARG A 26 -7.57 5.65 9.03
N HIS A 27 -7.00 6.35 10.01
CA HIS A 27 -7.68 6.61 11.30
C HIS A 27 -8.42 7.94 11.34
N ASP A 28 -8.27 8.79 10.32
CA ASP A 28 -8.84 10.14 10.28
C ASP A 28 -10.18 10.25 9.52
N GLY A 29 -10.63 9.17 8.88
CA GLY A 29 -11.88 9.17 8.12
C GLY A 29 -11.87 10.05 6.88
N LEU A 30 -10.68 10.44 6.39
CA LEU A 30 -10.52 11.25 5.18
C LEU A 30 -10.11 10.38 3.99
N GLY A 31 -10.58 10.74 2.79
CA GLY A 31 -10.20 10.09 1.54
C GLY A 31 -8.86 10.61 0.98
N PHE A 32 -8.90 11.15 -0.25
CA PHE A 32 -7.73 11.67 -0.98
C PHE A 32 -7.24 13.03 -0.46
N GLN A 33 -6.81 13.08 0.80
CA GLN A 33 -6.24 14.25 1.46
C GLN A 33 -5.00 13.88 2.29
N PRO A 34 -4.12 14.84 2.61
CA PRO A 34 -3.05 14.61 3.57
C PRO A 34 -3.58 13.99 4.87
N LEU A 35 -2.78 13.12 5.49
CA LEU A 35 -3.13 12.54 6.78
C LEU A 35 -3.28 13.65 7.83
N LYS A 36 -4.37 13.66 8.58
CA LYS A 36 -4.59 14.65 9.64
C LYS A 36 -3.46 14.57 10.66
N ARG A 37 -2.96 15.73 11.12
CA ARG A 37 -1.91 15.76 12.16
C ARG A 37 -2.33 14.99 13.41
N GLY A 38 -1.43 14.17 13.94
CA GLY A 38 -1.68 13.36 15.13
C GLY A 38 -2.58 12.14 14.89
N THR A 39 -2.89 11.82 13.63
CA THR A 39 -3.61 10.59 13.26
C THR A 39 -2.69 9.65 12.49
N GLY A 40 -3.08 8.38 12.45
CA GLY A 40 -2.30 7.31 11.84
C GLY A 40 -3.07 6.53 10.78
N PHE A 41 -2.49 5.40 10.41
CA PHE A 41 -3.12 4.38 9.60
C PHE A 41 -2.72 2.99 10.11
N THR A 42 -3.43 1.97 9.63
CA THR A 42 -3.11 0.56 9.87
C THR A 42 -2.98 -0.14 8.54
N VAL A 43 -1.88 -0.86 8.35
CA VAL A 43 -1.70 -1.81 7.26
C VAL A 43 -2.04 -3.21 7.77
N ALA A 44 -2.93 -3.91 7.08
CA ALA A 44 -3.28 -5.30 7.35
C ALA A 44 -3.08 -6.15 6.09
N CYS A 45 -2.63 -7.39 6.29
CA CYS A 45 -2.46 -8.38 5.23
C CYS A 45 -3.39 -9.56 5.50
N TYR A 46 -4.13 -9.96 4.46
CA TYR A 46 -4.97 -11.14 4.47
C TYR A 46 -4.61 -12.04 3.30
N THR A 47 -4.41 -13.32 3.56
CA THR A 47 -4.24 -14.33 2.50
C THR A 47 -5.51 -15.16 2.38
N LEU A 48 -6.02 -15.24 1.15
CA LEU A 48 -7.09 -16.16 0.78
C LEU A 48 -6.50 -17.30 -0.03
N MET A 49 -6.46 -18.49 0.57
CA MET A 49 -5.96 -19.72 -0.06
C MET A 49 -7.10 -20.50 -0.69
N PHE A 50 -6.91 -20.99 -1.90
CA PHE A 50 -7.87 -21.87 -2.57
C PHE A 50 -7.47 -23.33 -2.42
N GLY A 51 -8.32 -24.13 -1.76
CA GLY A 51 -8.15 -25.57 -1.67
C GLY A 51 -8.23 -26.27 -3.03
N GLU A 52 -7.69 -27.48 -3.09
CA GLU A 52 -7.69 -28.30 -4.30
C GLU A 52 -9.10 -28.56 -4.84
N ARG A 53 -9.21 -28.52 -6.17
CA ARG A 53 -10.48 -28.74 -6.87
C ARG A 53 -10.72 -30.24 -7.01
N ASN A 54 -11.46 -30.83 -6.07
CA ASN A 54 -12.07 -32.14 -6.31
C ASN A 54 -13.33 -31.97 -7.16
N ARG A 55 -13.51 -32.81 -8.19
CA ARG A 55 -14.62 -32.73 -9.17
C ARG A 55 -16.03 -32.77 -8.54
N HIS A 56 -16.13 -33.11 -7.26
CA HIS A 56 -17.38 -33.24 -6.50
C HIS A 56 -17.52 -32.25 -5.32
N GLN A 57 -16.58 -31.31 -5.11
CA GLN A 57 -16.68 -30.30 -4.05
C GLN A 57 -16.41 -28.88 -4.56
N ARG A 58 -17.17 -27.90 -4.01
CA ARG A 58 -16.84 -26.48 -4.16
C ARG A 58 -15.46 -26.22 -3.58
N ARG A 59 -14.65 -25.39 -4.26
CA ARG A 59 -13.38 -24.88 -3.73
C ARG A 59 -13.62 -24.33 -2.31
N ARG A 60 -12.98 -24.93 -1.30
CA ARG A 60 -12.90 -24.33 0.03
C ARG A 60 -11.88 -23.20 -0.06
N ALA A 61 -12.27 -22.00 0.37
CA ALA A 61 -11.35 -20.90 0.56
C ALA A 61 -11.08 -20.78 2.07
N MET A 62 -9.81 -20.61 2.45
CA MET A 62 -9.42 -20.32 3.83
C MET A 62 -8.79 -18.93 3.85
N GLU A 63 -9.27 -18.09 4.75
CA GLU A 63 -8.74 -16.74 4.97
C GLU A 63 -7.86 -16.74 6.22
N SER A 64 -6.67 -16.16 6.14
CA SER A 64 -5.78 -15.90 7.27
C SER A 64 -5.48 -14.40 7.34
N GLU A 65 -5.53 -13.82 8.54
CA GLU A 65 -4.87 -12.54 8.82
C GLU A 65 -3.40 -12.85 9.06
N ASP A 66 -2.55 -12.50 8.11
CA ASP A 66 -1.13 -12.85 8.18
C ASP A 66 -0.37 -11.86 9.05
N TYR A 67 -0.74 -10.58 8.95
CA TYR A 67 0.04 -9.52 9.56
C TYR A 67 -0.74 -8.22 9.70
N LYS A 68 -0.37 -7.44 10.74
CA LYS A 68 -0.90 -6.10 11.01
C LYS A 68 0.17 -5.18 11.59
N ILE A 69 0.20 -3.93 11.11
CA ILE A 69 1.06 -2.87 11.66
C ILE A 69 0.36 -1.53 11.65
N THR A 70 0.52 -0.78 12.73
CA THR A 70 0.11 0.62 12.84
C THR A 70 1.21 1.55 12.33
N SER A 71 0.83 2.75 11.91
CA SER A 71 1.79 3.79 11.55
C SER A 71 2.77 4.08 12.69
N ASP A 72 2.32 4.09 13.95
CA ASP A 72 3.18 4.37 15.10
C ASP A 72 4.24 3.28 15.30
N GLU A 73 3.86 2.01 15.17
CA GLU A 73 4.81 0.89 15.16
C GLU A 73 5.80 1.03 14.00
N LEU A 74 5.30 1.29 12.78
CA LEU A 74 6.14 1.48 11.60
C LEU A 74 7.17 2.59 11.80
N TRP A 75 6.75 3.74 12.33
CA TRP A 75 7.63 4.88 12.58
C TRP A 75 8.57 4.67 13.76
N SER A 76 8.22 3.82 14.72
CA SER A 76 9.11 3.47 15.83
C SER A 76 10.24 2.55 15.41
N LEU A 77 10.01 1.71 14.39
CA LEU A 77 10.95 0.71 13.88
C LEU A 77 11.86 1.25 12.77
N ASN A 78 11.50 2.38 12.17
CA ASN A 78 12.21 2.95 11.02
C ASN A 78 12.59 4.41 11.31
N THR A 79 13.81 4.82 10.94
CA THR A 79 14.23 6.20 11.20
C THR A 79 13.46 7.18 10.31
N PRO A 80 13.28 8.45 10.74
CA PRO A 80 12.52 9.44 9.99
C PRO A 80 13.07 9.73 8.58
N GLU A 81 14.36 9.45 8.34
CA GLU A 81 14.97 9.63 7.01
C GLU A 81 14.50 8.56 6.00
N CYS A 82 14.05 7.40 6.47
CA CYS A 82 13.73 6.25 5.62
C CYS A 82 12.34 6.33 4.98
N LEU A 83 11.41 7.10 5.55
CA LEU A 83 10.02 7.09 5.09
C LEU A 83 9.27 8.40 5.44
N PRO A 84 8.66 9.10 4.46
CA PRO A 84 7.85 10.28 4.75
C PRO A 84 6.68 9.93 5.67
N ARG A 85 6.41 10.80 6.67
CA ARG A 85 5.26 10.66 7.60
C ARG A 85 3.92 11.00 6.92
N SER A 86 3.58 10.24 5.89
CA SER A 86 2.35 10.36 5.12
C SER A 86 1.68 8.98 5.02
N VAL A 87 0.44 8.95 4.52
CA VAL A 87 -0.31 7.71 4.35
C VAL A 87 0.32 6.86 3.23
N LEU A 88 0.36 5.55 3.44
CA LEU A 88 0.75 4.59 2.41
C LEU A 88 -0.44 4.32 1.49
N MET A 89 -0.28 4.56 0.19
CA MET A 89 -1.33 4.45 -0.81
C MET A 89 -1.01 3.36 -1.82
N PHE A 90 -2.06 2.78 -2.41
CA PHE A 90 -1.97 1.82 -3.53
C PHE A 90 -0.97 0.69 -3.27
N PRO A 91 -1.23 -0.15 -2.25
CA PRO A 91 -0.31 -1.24 -1.92
C PRO A 91 -0.22 -2.26 -3.05
N GLN A 92 0.99 -2.76 -3.30
CA GLN A 92 1.25 -3.79 -4.30
C GLN A 92 2.27 -4.80 -3.77
N VAL A 93 1.87 -6.06 -3.68
CA VAL A 93 2.75 -7.14 -3.22
C VAL A 93 3.82 -7.42 -4.28
N ASN A 94 5.05 -7.65 -3.86
CA ASN A 94 6.11 -8.15 -4.72
C ASN A 94 5.85 -9.64 -5.03
N ILE A 95 5.74 -9.99 -6.32
CA ILE A 95 5.43 -11.36 -6.75
C ILE A 95 6.57 -12.33 -6.41
N ASP A 96 7.82 -11.90 -6.55
CA ASP A 96 9.01 -12.72 -6.28
C ASP A 96 9.31 -12.83 -4.78
N ARG A 97 8.97 -11.78 -4.02
CA ARG A 97 9.15 -11.69 -2.57
C ARG A 97 7.83 -11.32 -1.88
N PRO A 98 6.88 -12.25 -1.70
CA PRO A 98 5.53 -11.91 -1.22
C PRO A 98 5.48 -11.17 0.12
N HIS A 99 6.47 -11.33 1.00
CA HIS A 99 6.61 -10.60 2.26
C HIS A 99 6.89 -9.09 2.07
N VAL A 100 7.33 -8.66 0.88
CA VAL A 100 7.58 -7.26 0.57
C VAL A 100 6.37 -6.64 -0.11
N VAL A 101 5.93 -5.50 0.41
CA VAL A 101 4.86 -4.70 -0.18
C VAL A 101 5.38 -3.32 -0.57
N HIS A 102 5.07 -2.92 -1.79
CA HIS A 102 5.34 -1.60 -2.31
C HIS A 102 4.16 -0.67 -2.07
N PHE A 103 4.45 0.57 -1.71
CA PHE A 103 3.45 1.61 -1.51
C PHE A 103 3.86 2.88 -2.24
N LEU A 104 2.87 3.62 -2.71
CA LEU A 104 3.02 5.01 -3.12
C LEU A 104 2.78 5.91 -1.93
N VAL A 105 3.69 6.85 -1.73
CA VAL A 105 3.56 7.87 -0.69
C VAL A 105 3.61 9.22 -1.40
N PRO A 106 2.50 9.94 -1.52
CA PRO A 106 2.52 11.28 -2.11
C PRO A 106 2.82 12.36 -1.07
N GLU A 107 3.62 13.35 -1.45
CA GLU A 107 3.66 14.66 -0.80
C GLU A 107 2.50 15.51 -1.32
N LEU A 108 1.44 15.59 -0.54
CA LEU A 108 0.26 16.36 -0.87
C LEU A 108 0.41 17.80 -0.33
N ARG A 109 0.60 18.78 -1.22
CA ARG A 109 0.54 20.23 -0.88
C ARG A 109 -0.24 20.98 -1.96
N TYR A 110 -1.57 21.09 -1.82
CA TYR A 110 -2.53 21.63 -2.81
C TYR A 110 -2.53 20.89 -4.18
N VAL A 111 -1.37 20.42 -4.63
CA VAL A 111 -1.09 19.49 -5.72
C VAL A 111 -0.13 18.40 -5.21
N ILE A 112 0.01 17.29 -5.94
CA ILE A 112 1.05 16.30 -5.67
C ILE A 112 2.39 16.92 -6.09
N LYS A 113 3.31 17.13 -5.14
CA LYS A 113 4.64 17.69 -5.45
C LYS A 113 5.66 16.61 -5.76
N LYS A 114 5.60 15.52 -5.01
CA LYS A 114 6.59 14.46 -5.01
C LYS A 114 5.89 13.15 -4.68
N ILE A 115 6.34 12.06 -5.30
CA ILE A 115 5.88 10.72 -4.97
C ILE A 115 7.09 9.90 -4.58
N TRP A 116 6.95 9.13 -3.51
CA TRP A 116 7.89 8.10 -3.14
C TRP A 116 7.29 6.72 -3.41
N VAL A 117 8.13 5.81 -3.89
CA VAL A 117 7.85 4.39 -3.89
C VAL A 117 8.63 3.79 -2.73
N VAL A 118 7.91 3.15 -1.82
CA VAL A 118 8.48 2.58 -0.60
C VAL A 118 8.27 1.08 -0.65
N ALA A 119 9.33 0.31 -0.43
CA ALA A 119 9.24 -1.12 -0.19
C ALA A 119 9.36 -1.39 1.31
N ILE A 120 8.36 -2.09 1.86
CA ILE A 120 8.34 -2.52 3.27
C ILE A 120 8.37 -4.04 3.30
N ASP A 121 9.33 -4.61 4.02
CA ASP A 121 9.28 -6.00 4.43
C ASP A 121 8.28 -6.12 5.58
N MET A 122 7.19 -6.81 5.32
CA MET A 122 6.09 -6.98 6.27
C MET A 122 6.44 -7.97 7.37
N ASP A 123 7.31 -8.95 7.14
CA ASP A 123 7.70 -9.92 8.16
C ASP A 123 8.53 -9.24 9.26
N THR A 124 9.47 -8.38 8.83
CA THR A 124 10.35 -7.64 9.74
C THR A 124 9.83 -6.26 10.13
N LYS A 125 8.78 -5.77 9.46
CA LYS A 125 8.21 -4.42 9.63
C LYS A 125 9.18 -3.28 9.24
N THR A 126 10.16 -3.55 8.38
CA THR A 126 11.25 -2.62 8.05
C THR A 126 11.16 -2.08 6.62
N VAL A 127 11.63 -0.85 6.41
CA VAL A 127 11.73 -0.23 5.10
C VAL A 127 13.00 -0.72 4.40
N GLU A 128 12.84 -1.44 3.30
CA GLU A 128 13.97 -1.97 2.52
C GLU A 128 14.43 -1.04 1.39
N GLY A 129 13.54 -0.16 0.93
CA GLY A 129 13.83 0.70 -0.21
C GLY A 129 12.95 1.93 -0.27
N LEU A 130 13.56 3.07 -0.63
CA LEU A 130 12.90 4.34 -0.87
C LEU A 130 13.40 4.91 -2.20
N LYS A 131 12.51 5.02 -3.18
CA LYS A 131 12.76 5.73 -4.44
C LYS A 131 11.84 6.94 -4.52
N THR A 132 12.28 7.97 -5.22
CA THR A 132 11.47 9.19 -5.36
C THR A 132 11.56 9.77 -6.74
N GLU A 133 10.44 10.28 -7.23
CA GLU A 133 10.37 11.11 -8.42
C GLU A 133 9.60 12.40 -8.10
N ASP A 134 10.10 13.53 -8.61
CA ASP A 134 9.36 14.79 -8.56
C ASP A 134 8.21 14.73 -9.56
N ALA A 135 6.98 14.98 -9.09
CA ALA A 135 5.77 14.82 -9.90
C ALA A 135 5.72 15.80 -11.09
N ASN A 136 6.43 16.94 -10.98
CA ASN A 136 6.58 17.92 -12.06
C ASN A 136 7.43 17.38 -13.23
N LEU A 137 8.33 16.42 -12.99
CA LEU A 137 9.15 15.82 -14.05
C LEU A 137 8.38 14.74 -14.82
N THR A 138 7.35 14.15 -14.20
CA THR A 138 6.50 13.13 -14.82
C THR A 138 5.64 13.71 -15.93
N TYR A 139 5.17 14.96 -15.79
CA TYR A 139 4.50 15.70 -16.87
C TYR A 139 5.42 15.98 -18.07
N ALA A 140 6.70 16.23 -17.82
CA ALA A 140 7.68 16.45 -18.91
C ALA A 140 8.08 15.16 -19.63
N LYS A 141 7.90 13.99 -18.98
CA LYS A 141 8.19 12.66 -19.57
C LYS A 141 6.97 12.02 -20.24
N SER A 142 5.74 12.43 -19.93
CA SER A 142 4.56 11.93 -20.61
C SER A 142 4.38 12.69 -21.93
N GLU A 143 4.53 12.03 -23.08
CA GLU A 143 4.30 12.59 -24.42
C GLU A 143 2.81 12.93 -24.70
N PHE A 144 2.03 13.25 -23.67
CA PHE A 144 0.65 13.69 -23.84
C PHE A 144 0.61 15.22 -23.90
N PRO A 145 0.16 15.82 -25.02
CA PRO A 145 0.06 17.26 -25.13
C PRO A 145 -0.98 17.78 -24.14
N VAL A 146 -0.53 18.63 -23.22
CA VAL A 146 -1.39 19.34 -22.28
C VAL A 146 -2.14 20.42 -23.06
N LEU A 147 -3.47 20.31 -23.16
CA LEU A 147 -4.30 21.39 -23.70
C LEU A 147 -4.30 22.57 -22.72
N PRO A 148 -4.22 23.82 -23.22
CA PRO A 148 -4.17 25.00 -22.37
C PRO A 148 -5.50 25.22 -21.64
N PRO A 149 -5.48 25.79 -20.41
CA PRO A 149 -6.69 26.16 -19.71
C PRO A 149 -7.40 27.33 -20.41
N HIS A 150 -8.74 27.23 -20.47
CA HIS A 150 -9.65 28.29 -20.91
C HIS A 150 -9.85 29.36 -19.82
#